data_AF-A0AAE2W1X6-F1
#
_entry.id   AF-A0AAE2W1X6-F1
#
_cell.length_a   1.000
_cell.length_b   1.000
_cell.length_c   1.000
_cell.angle_alpha   90.00
_cell.angle_beta   90.00
_cell.angle_gamma   90.00
#
_symmetry.space_group_name_H-M   'P 1'
#
loop_
_entity.id
_entity.type
_entity.pdbx_description
1 polymer ?
#
loop_
_entity_poly.entity_id
_entity_poly.type
_entity_poly.pdbx_seq_one_letter_code
_entity_poly.pdbx_strand_id
1 'polypeptide(L)'
;MYYSKIIPDPKLTNCKESEDAFRAYFQDNDESLGHAAVLLGGRRGARLINAVREAMDRQGPFTRRLRGQLLELRNLLFLEYAYNDDWGDGTGFALLEPDDPVVPEICFLADSLEQALQDAGVFQSDTDQAA
;
A
#
# COMPACT_ATOMS: atom_id res chain seq x y z
N MET A 1 -16.56 42.59 3.58
CA MET A 1 -16.54 41.21 4.09
C MET A 1 -16.64 40.27 2.91
N TYR A 2 -15.50 39.76 2.42
CA TYR A 2 -15.49 38.79 1.32
C TYR A 2 -15.76 37.39 1.89
N TYR A 3 -17.00 36.92 1.78
CA TYR A 3 -17.29 35.49 1.91
C TYR A 3 -16.99 34.84 0.56
N SER A 4 -15.78 34.32 0.41
CA SER A 4 -15.48 33.33 -0.63
C SER A 4 -16.33 32.10 -0.32
N LYS A 5 -17.39 31.89 -1.11
CA LYS A 5 -18.12 30.62 -1.14
C LYS A 5 -17.09 29.52 -1.38
N ILE A 6 -16.88 28.65 -0.41
CA ILE A 6 -16.16 27.40 -0.59
C ILE A 6 -17.08 26.56 -1.47
N ILE A 7 -16.91 26.68 -2.79
CA ILE A 7 -17.52 25.75 -3.73
C ILE A 7 -16.68 24.47 -3.55
N PRO A 8 -17.27 23.36 -3.04
CA PRO A 8 -16.54 22.11 -2.96
C PRO A 8 -16.22 21.69 -4.39
N ASP A 9 -14.93 21.61 -4.72
CA ASP A 9 -14.51 21.03 -5.99
C ASP A 9 -14.89 19.53 -5.93
N PRO A 10 -15.77 19.04 -6.81
CA PRO A 10 -16.22 17.65 -6.78
C PRO A 10 -15.05 16.66 -6.91
N LYS A 11 -13.93 17.05 -7.53
CA LYS A 11 -12.72 16.22 -7.58
C LYS A 11 -12.07 16.07 -6.21
N LEU A 12 -12.04 17.13 -5.40
CA LEU A 12 -11.45 17.09 -4.05
C LEU A 12 -12.29 16.27 -3.08
N THR A 13 -13.62 16.25 -3.25
CA THR A 13 -14.52 15.40 -2.46
C THR A 13 -14.31 13.93 -2.80
N ASN A 14 -14.24 13.59 -4.08
CA ASN A 14 -14.05 12.21 -4.52
C ASN A 14 -12.69 11.63 -4.10
N CYS A 15 -11.61 12.42 -4.17
CA CYS A 15 -10.30 12.00 -3.66
C CYS A 15 -10.27 11.80 -2.13
N LYS A 16 -11.07 12.57 -1.37
CA LYS A 16 -11.15 12.39 0.09
C LYS A 16 -11.94 11.13 0.44
N GLU A 17 -13.07 10.91 -0.23
CA GLU A 17 -13.86 9.70 -0.05
C GLU A 17 -13.06 8.44 -0.37
N SER A 18 -12.24 8.46 -1.43
CA SER A 18 -11.38 7.33 -1.78
C SER A 18 -10.19 7.14 -0.82
N GLU A 19 -9.59 8.22 -0.33
CA GLU A 19 -8.54 8.15 0.70
C GLU A 19 -9.08 7.64 2.05
N ASP A 20 -10.31 8.04 2.43
CA ASP A 20 -10.98 7.56 3.64
C ASP A 20 -11.37 6.08 3.52
N ALA A 21 -11.84 5.63 2.34
CA ALA A 21 -12.08 4.22 2.06
C ALA A 21 -10.79 3.39 2.17
N PHE A 22 -9.68 3.90 1.63
CA PHE A 22 -8.38 3.23 1.77
C PHE A 22 -7.94 3.13 3.24
N ARG A 23 -8.18 4.18 4.03
CA ARG A 23 -7.84 4.16 5.47
C ARG A 23 -8.63 3.08 6.22
N ALA A 24 -9.91 2.91 5.90
CA ALA A 24 -10.71 1.83 6.47
C ALA A 24 -10.16 0.44 6.07
N TYR A 25 -9.89 0.24 4.77
CA TYR A 25 -9.26 -0.98 4.27
C TYR A 25 -7.93 -1.28 4.97
N PHE A 26 -7.07 -0.26 5.13
CA PHE A 26 -5.78 -0.40 5.77
C PHE A 26 -5.92 -0.78 7.24
N GLN A 27 -6.87 -0.20 7.97
CA GLN A 27 -7.14 -0.55 9.37
C GLN A 27 -7.61 -2.00 9.52
N ASP A 28 -8.47 -2.48 8.61
CA ASP A 28 -8.97 -3.86 8.64
C ASP A 28 -7.86 -4.89 8.33
N ASN A 29 -6.84 -4.51 7.56
CA ASN A 29 -5.76 -5.40 7.10
C ASN A 29 -4.38 -5.08 7.71
N ASP A 30 -4.29 -4.17 8.68
CA ASP A 30 -3.01 -3.65 9.19
C ASP A 30 -2.11 -4.74 9.79
N GLU A 31 -2.71 -5.66 10.53
CA GLU A 31 -1.99 -6.78 11.15
C GLU A 31 -1.41 -7.71 10.09
N SER A 32 -2.25 -8.16 9.15
CA SER A 32 -1.87 -9.06 8.06
C SER A 32 -0.83 -8.44 7.11
N LEU A 33 -1.02 -7.17 6.73
CA LEU A 33 -0.04 -6.42 5.93
C LEU A 33 1.28 -6.24 6.67
N GLY A 34 1.23 -6.00 7.99
CA GLY A 34 2.42 -5.93 8.83
C GLY A 34 3.18 -7.25 8.88
N HIS A 35 2.48 -8.36 9.08
CA HIS A 35 3.10 -9.69 9.06
C HIS A 35 3.72 -10.02 7.71
N ALA A 36 3.00 -9.79 6.61
CA ALA A 36 3.53 -10.00 5.26
C ALA A 36 4.76 -9.12 4.99
N ALA A 37 4.72 -7.83 5.34
CA ALA A 37 5.85 -6.93 5.15
C ALA A 37 7.09 -7.36 5.94
N VAL A 38 6.92 -7.80 7.19
CA VAL A 38 8.02 -8.29 8.03
C VAL A 38 8.57 -9.61 7.50
N LEU A 39 7.70 -10.53 7.08
CA LEU A 39 8.08 -11.83 6.53
C LEU A 39 8.91 -11.66 5.25
N LEU A 40 8.45 -10.80 4.35
CA LEU A 40 9.08 -10.57 3.04
C LEU A 40 10.33 -9.68 3.14
N GLY A 41 10.20 -8.53 3.80
CA GLY A 41 11.22 -7.48 3.84
C GLY A 41 12.04 -7.39 5.13
N GLY A 42 11.81 -8.28 6.09
CA GLY A 42 12.51 -8.31 7.38
C GLY A 42 12.43 -6.96 8.12
N ARG A 43 13.59 -6.47 8.58
CA ARG A 43 13.70 -5.18 9.27
C ARG A 43 13.29 -4.00 8.39
N ARG A 44 13.52 -4.07 7.08
CA ARG A 44 13.18 -3.00 6.15
C ARG A 44 11.67 -2.95 5.92
N GLY A 45 11.04 -4.10 5.73
CA GLY A 45 9.58 -4.21 5.68
C GLY A 45 8.90 -3.73 6.97
N ALA A 46 9.45 -4.08 8.13
CA ALA A 46 8.97 -3.57 9.42
C ALA A 46 9.03 -2.04 9.53
N ARG A 47 10.11 -1.41 9.04
CA ARG A 47 10.23 0.05 9.01
C ARG A 47 9.25 0.69 8.04
N LEU A 48 9.04 0.07 6.89
CA LEU A 48 8.13 0.54 5.87
C LEU A 48 6.69 0.55 6.39
N ILE A 49 6.19 -0.56 6.92
CA ILE A 49 4.82 -0.63 7.44
C ILE A 49 4.60 0.34 8.61
N ASN A 50 5.57 0.48 9.52
CA ASN A 50 5.46 1.45 10.61
C ASN A 50 5.43 2.90 10.12
N ALA A 51 6.16 3.22 9.07
CA ALA A 51 6.14 4.55 8.49
C ALA A 51 4.83 4.82 7.72
N VAL A 52 4.21 3.79 7.13
CA VAL A 52 2.85 3.89 6.56
C VAL A 52 1.83 4.10 7.67
N ARG A 53 1.87 3.31 8.75
CA ARG A 53 1.01 3.47 9.94
C ARG A 53 1.06 4.89 10.50
N GLU A 54 2.26 5.41 10.74
CA GLU A 54 2.45 6.78 11.26
C GLU A 54 1.87 7.84 10.31
N ALA A 55 2.01 7.63 9.00
CA ALA A 55 1.44 8.53 8.00
C ALA A 55 -0.09 8.40 7.91
N MET A 56 -0.65 7.23 8.17
CA MET A 56 -2.09 6.99 8.29
C MET A 56 -2.67 7.57 9.58
N ASP A 57 -1.94 7.60 10.70
CA ASP A 57 -2.46 8.25 11.91
C ASP A 57 -2.63 9.77 11.75
N ARG A 58 -1.92 10.37 10.80
CA ARG A 58 -2.09 11.79 10.46
C ARG A 58 -3.41 11.98 9.71
N GLN A 59 -4.34 12.67 10.36
CA GLN A 59 -5.60 13.10 9.75
C GLN A 59 -5.32 14.16 8.68
N GLY A 60 -5.28 13.74 7.42
CA GLY A 60 -4.97 14.62 6.30
C GLY A 60 -4.92 13.85 4.97
N PRO A 61 -4.84 14.59 3.84
CA PRO A 61 -4.80 13.98 2.52
C PRO A 61 -3.51 13.19 2.31
N PHE A 62 -3.51 12.24 1.37
CA PHE A 62 -2.32 11.43 1.09
C PHE A 62 -1.20 12.31 0.55
N THR A 63 -0.14 12.41 1.35
CA THR A 63 1.07 13.10 0.93
C THR A 63 1.77 12.30 -0.17
N ARG A 64 2.56 12.99 -1.02
CA ARG A 64 3.41 12.33 -2.02
C ARG A 64 4.32 11.27 -1.39
N ARG A 65 4.79 11.51 -0.16
CA ARG A 65 5.61 10.57 0.61
C ARG A 65 4.82 9.30 0.94
N LEU A 66 3.61 9.44 1.49
CA LEU A 66 2.75 8.30 1.81
C LEU A 66 2.44 7.47 0.56
N ARG A 67 2.08 8.12 -0.56
CA ARG A 67 1.86 7.43 -1.84
C ARG A 67 3.10 6.63 -2.28
N GLY A 68 4.29 7.21 -2.16
CA GLY A 68 5.55 6.50 -2.46
C GLY A 68 5.78 5.29 -1.54
N GLN A 69 5.47 5.40 -0.24
CA GLN A 69 5.59 4.30 0.71
C GLN A 69 4.58 3.18 0.44
N LEU A 70 3.35 3.54 0.04
CA LEU A 70 2.33 2.58 -0.35
C LEU A 70 2.73 1.80 -1.63
N LEU A 71 3.36 2.48 -2.58
CA LEU A 71 3.92 1.82 -3.76
C LEU A 71 5.12 0.93 -3.41
N GLU A 72 6.01 1.37 -2.51
CA GLU A 72 7.11 0.52 -2.03
C GLU A 72 6.56 -0.73 -1.31
N LEU A 73 5.46 -0.59 -0.56
CA LEU A 73 4.79 -1.71 0.11
C LEU A 73 4.17 -2.67 -0.91
N ARG A 74 3.47 -2.16 -1.94
CA ARG A 74 2.98 -2.97 -3.06
C ARG A 74 4.14 -3.74 -3.69
N ASN A 75 5.20 -3.05 -4.09
CA ASN A 75 6.33 -3.68 -4.77
C ASN A 75 7.02 -4.74 -3.91
N LEU A 76 7.02 -4.56 -2.58
CA LEU A 76 7.48 -5.58 -1.64
C LEU A 76 6.61 -6.84 -1.69
N LEU A 77 5.29 -6.69 -1.63
CA LEU A 77 4.34 -7.82 -1.66
C LEU A 77 4.36 -8.55 -3.02
N PHE A 78 4.58 -7.81 -4.11
CA PHE A 78 4.75 -8.35 -5.46
C PHE A 78 6.17 -8.89 -5.73
N LEU A 79 7.02 -8.95 -4.71
CA LEU A 79 8.37 -9.51 -4.80
C LEU A 79 9.28 -8.80 -5.82
N GLU A 80 9.00 -7.54 -6.18
CA GLU A 80 9.81 -6.80 -7.17
C GLU A 80 11.27 -6.60 -6.71
N TYR A 81 11.52 -6.73 -5.40
CA TYR A 81 12.84 -6.62 -4.79
C TYR A 81 13.50 -7.96 -4.48
N ALA A 82 12.91 -9.10 -4.85
CA ALA A 82 13.41 -10.42 -4.47
C ALA A 82 14.85 -10.70 -4.96
N TYR A 83 15.28 -10.07 -6.06
CA TYR A 83 16.62 -10.18 -6.63
C TYR A 83 17.51 -8.96 -6.40
N ASN A 84 17.08 -8.00 -5.58
CA ASN A 84 17.84 -6.78 -5.35
C ASN A 84 18.72 -6.90 -4.09
N ASP A 85 20.04 -6.85 -4.28
CA ASP A 85 21.04 -6.93 -3.22
C ASP A 85 20.90 -5.81 -2.16
N ASP A 86 20.29 -4.66 -2.51
CA ASP A 86 20.00 -3.57 -1.56
C ASP A 86 18.92 -3.93 -0.52
N TRP A 87 18.16 -5.01 -0.75
CA TRP A 87 17.26 -5.60 0.22
C TRP A 87 17.91 -6.79 0.96
N GLY A 88 19.08 -7.24 0.50
CA GLY A 88 19.67 -8.56 0.68
C GLY A 88 20.35 -8.92 2.00
N ASP A 89 20.02 -8.27 3.12
CA ASP A 89 20.62 -8.62 4.42
C ASP A 89 19.84 -9.71 5.21
N GLY A 90 19.05 -10.53 4.51
CA GLY A 90 18.27 -11.62 5.12
C GLY A 90 16.77 -11.54 4.83
N THR A 91 16.41 -11.34 3.57
CA THR A 91 15.01 -11.36 3.12
C THR A 91 14.42 -12.77 3.26
N GLY A 92 13.20 -12.87 3.81
CA GLY A 92 12.48 -14.15 3.90
C GLY A 92 12.07 -14.72 2.53
N PHE A 93 12.29 -13.97 1.44
CA PHE A 93 12.01 -14.39 0.07
C PHE A 93 12.65 -15.73 -0.29
N ALA A 94 13.88 -15.97 0.16
CA ALA A 94 14.62 -17.20 -0.18
C ALA A 94 14.13 -18.45 0.59
N LEU A 95 13.20 -18.29 1.53
CA LEU A 95 12.69 -19.38 2.37
C LEU A 95 11.24 -19.78 2.04
N LEU A 96 10.50 -18.94 1.31
CA LEU A 96 9.10 -19.23 0.95
C LEU A 96 9.05 -20.16 -0.27
N GLU A 97 8.52 -21.35 -0.06
CA GLU A 97 8.18 -22.27 -1.14
C GLU A 97 6.79 -21.91 -1.69
N PRO A 98 6.54 -22.08 -3.01
CA PRO A 98 5.23 -21.77 -3.60
C PRO A 98 4.05 -22.53 -2.96
N ASP A 99 4.33 -23.70 -2.39
CA ASP A 99 3.34 -24.57 -1.73
C ASP A 99 3.12 -24.21 -0.24
N ASP A 100 3.86 -23.22 0.29
CA ASP A 100 3.68 -22.79 1.67
C ASP A 100 2.27 -22.20 1.88
N PRO A 101 1.57 -22.56 2.97
CA PRO A 101 0.19 -22.14 3.21
C PRO A 101 0.03 -20.62 3.39
N VAL A 102 1.12 -19.91 3.66
CA VAL A 102 1.13 -18.44 3.79
C VAL A 102 1.14 -17.73 2.43
N VAL A 103 1.58 -18.39 1.36
CA VAL A 103 1.69 -17.77 0.02
C VAL A 103 0.33 -17.33 -0.52
N PRO A 104 -0.74 -18.16 -0.49
CA PRO A 104 -2.07 -17.71 -0.93
C PRO A 104 -2.59 -16.50 -0.15
N GLU A 105 -2.30 -16.40 1.14
CA GLU A 105 -2.70 -15.26 1.97
C GLU A 105 -1.96 -13.98 1.54
N ILE A 106 -0.65 -14.09 1.29
CA ILE A 106 0.15 -12.96 0.80
C ILE A 106 -0.34 -12.50 -0.58
N CYS A 107 -0.63 -13.43 -1.50
CA CYS A 107 -1.18 -13.10 -2.81
C CYS A 107 -2.53 -12.39 -2.69
N PHE A 108 -3.43 -12.88 -1.84
CA PHE A 108 -4.72 -12.24 -1.59
C PHE A 108 -4.56 -10.82 -1.01
N LEU A 109 -3.62 -10.63 -0.07
CA LEU A 109 -3.30 -9.31 0.48
C LEU A 109 -2.68 -8.38 -0.57
N ALA A 110 -1.87 -8.91 -1.48
CA ALA A 110 -1.25 -8.15 -2.55
C ALA A 110 -2.31 -7.65 -3.55
N ASP A 111 -3.20 -8.54 -4.00
CA ASP A 111 -4.28 -8.20 -4.95
C ASP A 111 -5.26 -7.20 -4.35
N SER A 112 -5.66 -7.39 -3.09
CA SER A 112 -6.57 -6.48 -2.39
C SER A 112 -5.94 -5.12 -2.10
N LEU A 113 -4.64 -5.08 -1.76
CA LEU A 113 -3.89 -3.83 -1.62
C LEU A 113 -3.79 -3.12 -2.96
N GLU A 114 -3.55 -3.85 -4.05
CA GLU A 114 -3.46 -3.30 -5.39
C GLU A 114 -4.77 -2.61 -5.80
N GLN A 115 -5.90 -3.29 -5.63
CA GLN A 115 -7.22 -2.73 -5.90
C GLN A 115 -7.50 -1.48 -5.05
N ALA A 116 -7.24 -1.54 -3.74
CA ALA A 116 -7.47 -0.40 -2.85
C ALA A 116 -6.63 0.82 -3.26
N LEU A 117 -5.39 0.61 -3.70
CA LEU A 117 -4.51 1.67 -4.18
C LEU A 117 -4.98 2.29 -5.50
N GLN A 118 -5.56 1.49 -6.40
CA GLN A 118 -6.18 1.98 -7.63
C GLN A 118 -7.42 2.82 -7.33
N ASP A 119 -8.29 2.34 -6.44
CA ASP A 119 -9.51 3.05 -6.02
C ASP A 119 -9.15 4.39 -5.34
N ALA A 120 -8.07 4.42 -4.57
CA ALA A 120 -7.52 5.63 -3.96
C ALA A 120 -6.80 6.57 -4.96
N GLY A 121 -6.65 6.16 -6.23
CA GLY A 121 -5.95 6.93 -7.25
C GLY A 121 -4.45 7.09 -6.99
N VAL A 122 -3.83 6.15 -6.25
CA VAL A 122 -2.40 6.17 -5.93
C VAL A 122 -1.56 5.78 -7.15
N PHE A 123 -2.07 4.88 -7.98
CA PHE A 123 -1.53 4.57 -9.30
C PHE A 123 -2.64 4.05 -10.24
N GLN A 124 -2.38 4.08 -11.55
CA GLN A 124 -3.21 3.43 -12.56
C GLN A 124 -2.40 2.25 -13.08
N SER A 125 -2.91 1.02 -12.95
CA SER A 125 -2.37 -0.07 -13.76
C SER A 125 -2.90 0.12 -15.18
N ASP A 126 -2.03 0.03 -16.19
CA ASP A 126 -2.42 -0.01 -17.61
C ASP A 126 -3.12 -1.34 -17.96
N THR A 127 -4.06 -1.82 -17.13
CA THR A 127 -4.82 -3.05 -17.37
C THR A 127 -5.95 -2.83 -18.40
N ASP A 128 -6.19 -1.59 -18.84
CA ASP A 128 -7.16 -1.23 -19.90
C ASP A 128 -6.60 -1.37 -21.33
N GLN A 129 -5.57 -2.21 -21.56
CA GLN A 129 -5.05 -2.48 -22.90
C GLN A 129 -5.06 -3.97 -23.26
N ALA A 130 -6.25 -4.58 -23.22
CA ALA A 130 -6.55 -5.79 -23.97
C ALA A 130 -8.05 -5.83 -24.33
N ALA A 131 -8.39 -5.16 -25.44
CA ALA A 131 -9.65 -5.35 -26.19
C ALA A 131 -9.32 -5.71 -27.63
#